data_AF-A0A8H5SCL7-F1
#
_entry.id   AF-A0A8H5SCL7-F1
#
_cell.length_a   1.000
_cell.length_b   1.000
_cell.length_c   1.000
_cell.angle_alpha   90.00
_cell.angle_beta   90.00
_cell.angle_gamma   90.00
#
_symmetry.space_group_name_H-M   'P 1'
#
loop_
_entity.id
_entity.type
_entity.pdbx_description
1 polymer ?
#
loop_
_entity_poly.entity_id
_entity_poly.type
_entity_poly.pdbx_seq_one_letter_code
_entity_poly.pdbx_strand_id
1 'polypeptide(L)'
;MKAKASPVSALNLAVEAFALANAGNLTSCNGNLKQMAFSRYGAALASVRKAIMNHTLVGDDETLMAIMTIDMFEVVFIVREEPLKLHNNAIEYLLAVRGTQQVQSDVGLALYRMANHRLQVRQLGLGLGPLPVQLACIDMLDLSMPRYSLSKIQLGAQQTLAMSGDPHSLHWEELSLLIFQIQVTLDEYEQWKACLPGSWVPKRIRLADHDDVLQALTARSLPLTDHILVYEDSFIAHQMSFFYHGQLTLRSALIDALFAMKKMSLDRPGIAQDIEIQQKAISGLADILLESSIPLLASIQLNDCGSLSGEASTG
;
A
#
# COMPACT_ATOMS: atom_id res chain seq x y z
N MET A 1 45.65 -15.73 -9.76
CA MET A 1 45.05 -14.85 -8.74
C MET A 1 43.59 -15.28 -8.57
N LYS A 2 43.22 -15.83 -7.40
CA LYS A 2 41.83 -16.19 -7.12
C LYS A 2 41.05 -14.89 -6.91
N ALA A 3 39.99 -14.67 -7.68
CA ALA A 3 39.06 -13.57 -7.44
C ALA A 3 38.56 -13.68 -6.00
N LYS A 4 38.86 -12.68 -5.16
CA LYS A 4 38.23 -12.55 -3.85
C LYS A 4 36.75 -12.38 -4.12
N ALA A 5 35.94 -13.38 -3.74
CA ALA A 5 34.50 -13.25 -3.72
C ALA A 5 34.15 -11.98 -2.92
N SER A 6 33.39 -11.07 -3.53
CA SER A 6 32.85 -9.91 -2.83
C SER A 6 32.16 -10.41 -1.54
N PRO A 7 32.34 -9.75 -0.38
CA PRO A 7 31.60 -10.13 0.81
C PRO A 7 30.11 -10.19 0.46
N VAL A 8 29.47 -11.33 0.75
CA VAL A 8 28.06 -11.52 0.41
C VAL A 8 27.26 -10.48 1.19
N SER A 9 26.75 -9.47 0.47
CA SER A 9 26.03 -8.37 1.09
C SER A 9 24.65 -8.82 1.58
N ALA A 10 24.07 -8.03 2.49
CA ALA A 10 22.74 -8.29 3.02
C ALA A 10 21.69 -8.35 1.91
N LEU A 11 21.81 -7.48 0.89
CA LEU A 11 20.94 -7.46 -0.26
C LEU A 11 21.05 -8.73 -1.10
N ASN A 12 22.27 -9.18 -1.40
CA ASN A 12 22.46 -10.42 -2.17
C ASN A 12 21.82 -11.63 -1.48
N LEU A 13 21.96 -11.74 -0.15
CA LEU A 13 21.30 -12.79 0.63
C LEU A 13 19.77 -12.69 0.57
N ALA A 14 19.22 -11.48 0.66
CA ALA A 14 17.77 -11.26 0.58
C ALA A 14 17.21 -11.62 -0.81
N VAL A 15 17.90 -11.21 -1.88
CA VAL A 15 17.54 -11.53 -3.26
C VAL A 15 17.64 -13.03 -3.52
N GLU A 16 18.71 -13.69 -3.06
CA GLU A 16 18.84 -15.16 -3.15
C GLU A 16 17.69 -15.87 -2.44
N ALA A 17 17.31 -15.41 -1.24
CA ALA A 17 16.17 -15.98 -0.52
C ALA A 17 14.88 -15.89 -1.34
N PHE A 18 14.59 -14.71 -1.89
CA PHE A 18 13.41 -14.46 -2.71
C PHE A 18 13.39 -15.32 -3.98
N ALA A 19 14.52 -15.39 -4.68
CA ALA A 19 14.65 -16.19 -5.90
C ALA A 19 14.45 -17.69 -5.62
N LEU A 20 15.06 -18.21 -4.54
CA LEU A 20 14.93 -19.61 -4.14
C LEU A 20 13.50 -19.98 -3.74
N ALA A 21 12.80 -19.09 -3.00
CA ALA A 21 11.40 -19.32 -2.63
C ALA A 21 10.48 -19.29 -3.86
N ASN A 22 10.67 -18.33 -4.77
CA ASN A 22 9.90 -18.26 -5.99
C ASN A 22 10.10 -19.50 -6.88
N ALA A 23 11.36 -19.93 -7.07
CA ALA A 23 11.68 -21.15 -7.82
C ALA A 23 11.07 -22.40 -7.18
N GLY A 24 11.05 -22.47 -5.85
CA GLY A 24 10.43 -23.56 -5.09
C GLY A 24 8.91 -23.65 -5.26
N ASN A 25 8.23 -22.55 -5.60
CA ASN A 25 6.79 -22.55 -5.90
C ASN A 25 6.50 -22.96 -7.36
N LEU A 26 7.41 -22.68 -8.30
CA LEU A 26 7.25 -22.98 -9.73
C LEU A 26 7.58 -24.42 -10.09
N THR A 27 8.51 -25.04 -9.36
CA THR A 27 8.94 -26.42 -9.60
C THR A 27 8.37 -27.32 -8.52
N SER A 28 7.78 -28.47 -8.90
CA SER A 28 7.41 -29.55 -7.97
C SER A 28 8.62 -30.21 -7.27
N CYS A 29 9.77 -29.53 -7.25
CA CYS A 29 11.01 -29.92 -6.62
C CYS A 29 10.90 -29.73 -5.11
N ASN A 30 10.45 -30.80 -4.45
CA ASN A 30 10.23 -30.95 -3.02
C ASN A 30 11.45 -30.55 -2.15
N GLY A 31 11.18 -29.74 -1.12
CA GLY A 31 11.94 -29.64 0.13
C GLY A 31 13.16 -28.72 0.16
N ASN A 32 14.16 -28.96 -0.70
CA ASN A 32 15.49 -28.35 -0.53
C ASN A 32 15.49 -26.83 -0.79
N LEU A 33 14.83 -26.38 -1.86
CA LEU A 33 14.83 -24.95 -2.24
C LEU A 33 14.16 -24.07 -1.18
N LYS A 34 13.04 -24.53 -0.61
CA LYS A 34 12.34 -23.82 0.47
C LYS A 34 13.24 -23.69 1.71
N GLN A 35 13.91 -24.77 2.11
CA GLN A 35 14.84 -24.74 3.25
C GLN A 35 16.03 -23.80 2.98
N MET A 36 16.59 -23.83 1.77
CA MET A 36 17.66 -22.91 1.36
C MET A 36 17.19 -21.46 1.39
N ALA A 37 15.98 -21.17 0.92
CA ALA A 37 15.39 -19.82 0.96
C ALA A 37 15.32 -19.30 2.41
N PHE A 38 14.82 -20.11 3.35
CA PHE A 38 14.78 -19.73 4.77
C PHE A 38 16.17 -19.55 5.38
N SER A 39 17.15 -20.36 4.97
CA SER A 39 18.55 -20.18 5.41
C SER A 39 19.12 -18.84 4.92
N ARG A 40 18.91 -18.49 3.65
CA ARG A 40 19.35 -17.21 3.07
C ARG A 40 18.64 -16.02 3.70
N TYR A 41 17.33 -16.13 3.93
CA TYR A 41 16.54 -15.13 4.65
C TYR A 41 17.10 -14.87 6.06
N GLY A 42 17.37 -15.93 6.83
CA GLY A 42 17.97 -15.79 8.17
C GLY A 42 19.36 -15.14 8.15
N ALA A 43 20.18 -15.48 7.15
CA ALA A 43 21.49 -14.86 6.95
C ALA A 43 21.37 -13.38 6.55
N ALA A 44 20.40 -13.03 5.70
CA ALA A 44 20.11 -11.65 5.30
C ALA A 44 19.74 -10.80 6.52
N LEU A 45 18.83 -11.28 7.36
CA LEU A 45 18.45 -10.61 8.62
C LEU A 45 19.65 -10.37 9.54
N ALA A 46 20.51 -11.38 9.72
CA ALA A 46 21.71 -11.24 10.53
C ALA A 46 22.68 -10.21 9.95
N SER A 47 22.79 -10.13 8.62
CA SER A 47 23.63 -9.18 7.91
C SER A 47 23.09 -7.75 8.01
N VAL A 48 21.78 -7.55 7.78
CA VAL A 48 21.10 -6.25 7.96
C VAL A 48 21.26 -5.76 9.39
N ARG A 49 21.06 -6.64 10.39
CA ARG A 49 21.26 -6.26 11.80
C ARG A 49 22.68 -5.73 12.05
N LYS A 50 23.72 -6.34 11.47
CA LYS A 50 25.10 -5.84 11.57
C LYS A 50 25.28 -4.49 10.88
N ALA A 51 24.66 -4.29 9.71
CA ALA A 51 24.70 -3.02 8.99
C ALA A 51 24.01 -1.89 9.77
N ILE A 52 22.83 -2.15 10.36
CA ILE A 52 22.09 -1.19 11.20
C ILE A 52 22.91 -0.78 12.43
N MET A 53 23.65 -1.71 13.04
CA MET A 53 24.51 -1.42 14.20
C MET A 53 25.80 -0.67 13.82
N ASN A 54 26.09 -0.53 12.53
CA ASN A 54 27.25 0.20 12.03
C ASN A 54 26.82 1.58 11.48
N HIS A 55 27.26 2.66 12.13
CA HIS A 55 26.93 4.04 11.75
C HIS A 55 27.27 4.42 10.31
N THR A 56 28.21 3.72 9.65
CA THR A 56 28.54 4.03 8.24
C THR A 56 27.60 3.35 7.26
N LEU A 57 27.07 2.15 7.59
CA LEU A 57 26.30 1.33 6.66
C LEU A 57 24.78 1.49 6.82
N VAL A 58 24.35 1.99 7.97
CA VAL A 58 22.92 2.22 8.29
C VAL A 58 22.26 3.20 7.29
N GLY A 59 23.02 4.16 6.76
CA GLY A 59 22.52 5.14 5.80
C GLY A 59 22.47 4.64 4.36
N ASP A 60 23.03 3.47 4.05
CA ASP A 60 23.25 3.03 2.68
C ASP A 60 21.95 2.55 2.00
N ASP A 61 21.84 2.83 0.70
CA ASP A 61 20.74 2.36 -0.17
C ASP A 61 20.62 0.84 -0.11
N GLU A 62 21.75 0.13 -0.06
CA GLU A 62 21.80 -1.32 0.01
C GLU A 62 21.15 -1.87 1.28
N THR A 63 21.32 -1.19 2.43
CA THR A 63 20.72 -1.60 3.70
C THR A 63 19.20 -1.44 3.66
N LEU A 64 18.71 -0.32 3.14
CA LEU A 64 17.27 -0.09 2.96
C LEU A 64 16.67 -1.07 1.93
N MET A 65 17.36 -1.31 0.82
CA MET A 65 16.89 -2.26 -0.19
C MET A 65 16.85 -3.69 0.34
N ALA A 66 17.84 -4.10 1.15
CA ALA A 66 17.86 -5.40 1.78
C ALA A 66 16.67 -5.60 2.73
N ILE A 67 16.38 -4.64 3.62
CA ILE A 67 15.23 -4.77 4.54
C ILE A 67 13.89 -4.79 3.79
N MET A 68 13.74 -4.01 2.72
CA MET A 68 12.51 -4.00 1.93
C MET A 68 12.33 -5.31 1.13
N THR A 69 13.43 -5.92 0.68
CA THR A 69 13.39 -7.25 0.04
C THR A 69 13.02 -8.35 1.03
N ILE A 70 13.52 -8.27 2.27
CA ILE A 70 13.17 -9.17 3.37
C ILE A 70 11.68 -9.01 3.74
N ASP A 71 11.19 -7.78 3.84
CA ASP A 71 9.77 -7.50 4.09
C ASP A 71 8.88 -8.11 3.00
N MET A 72 9.24 -7.91 1.72
CA MET A 72 8.51 -8.51 0.61
C MET A 72 8.58 -10.05 0.63
N PHE A 73 9.73 -10.63 0.97
CA PHE A 73 9.86 -12.09 1.14
C PHE A 73 8.87 -12.63 2.18
N GLU A 74 8.75 -11.94 3.32
CA GLU A 74 7.81 -12.32 4.36
C GLU A 74 6.36 -12.21 3.88
N VAL A 75 5.99 -11.08 3.26
CA VAL A 75 4.63 -10.87 2.74
C VAL A 75 4.23 -11.96 1.74
N VAL A 76 5.13 -12.36 0.84
CA VAL A 76 4.81 -13.30 -0.24
C VAL A 76 4.90 -14.76 0.20
N PHE A 77 5.89 -15.13 1.02
CA PHE A 77 6.21 -16.54 1.28
C PHE A 77 5.98 -16.99 2.73
N ILE A 78 5.87 -16.05 3.66
CA ILE A 78 5.65 -16.35 5.08
C ILE A 78 4.27 -15.80 5.44
N VAL A 79 3.23 -16.60 5.23
CA VAL A 79 1.86 -16.29 5.69
C VAL A 79 1.89 -16.13 7.20
N ARG A 80 1.94 -14.89 7.69
CA ARG A 80 1.94 -14.53 9.11
C ARG A 80 0.64 -13.85 9.48
N GLU A 81 0.26 -14.01 10.74
CA GLU A 81 -0.94 -13.39 11.32
C GLU A 81 -0.83 -11.85 11.42
N GLU A 82 0.38 -11.29 11.46
CA GLU A 82 0.62 -9.84 11.61
C GLU A 82 1.49 -9.25 10.47
N PRO A 83 0.99 -9.20 9.21
CA PRO A 83 1.76 -8.75 8.05
C PRO A 83 2.13 -7.25 8.11
N LEU A 84 1.52 -6.48 9.02
CA LEU A 84 1.71 -5.03 9.14
C LEU A 84 2.67 -4.62 10.27
N LYS A 85 3.31 -5.56 10.98
CA LYS A 85 4.21 -5.21 12.11
C LYS A 85 5.69 -5.43 11.85
N LEU A 86 6.08 -6.41 11.04
CA LEU A 86 7.50 -6.76 10.89
C LEU A 86 8.28 -5.66 10.16
N HIS A 87 9.50 -5.43 10.66
CA HIS A 87 10.50 -4.47 10.17
C HIS A 87 10.12 -2.99 10.12
N ASN A 88 8.87 -2.59 10.41
CA ASN A 88 8.50 -1.17 10.35
C ASN A 88 9.39 -0.30 11.22
N ASN A 89 9.65 -0.67 12.47
CA ASN A 89 10.57 0.09 13.33
C ASN A 89 11.97 0.25 12.71
N ALA A 90 12.45 -0.77 11.97
CA ALA A 90 13.72 -0.70 11.26
C ALA A 90 13.62 0.22 10.04
N ILE A 91 12.52 0.16 9.28
CA ILE A 91 12.26 1.04 8.13
C ILE A 91 12.14 2.50 8.60
N GLU A 92 11.34 2.77 9.62
CA GLU A 92 11.18 4.10 10.24
C GLU A 92 12.55 4.66 10.67
N TYR A 93 13.36 3.84 11.36
CA TYR A 93 14.71 4.21 11.78
C TYR A 93 15.63 4.52 10.58
N LEU A 94 15.65 3.65 9.56
CA LEU A 94 16.47 3.84 8.36
C LEU A 94 16.08 5.10 7.59
N LEU A 95 14.78 5.36 7.42
CA LEU A 95 14.30 6.59 6.80
C LEU A 95 14.74 7.82 7.59
N ALA A 96 14.64 7.78 8.92
CA ALA A 96 15.05 8.88 9.79
C ALA A 96 16.56 9.15 9.70
N VAL A 97 17.40 8.11 9.72
CA VAL A 97 18.86 8.24 9.63
C VAL A 97 19.30 8.78 8.26
N ARG A 98 18.63 8.35 7.18
CA ARG A 98 18.92 8.83 5.81
C ARG A 98 18.47 10.28 5.58
N GLY A 99 17.47 10.74 6.33
CA GLY A 99 16.98 12.12 6.27
C GLY A 99 16.47 12.52 4.89
N THR A 100 16.44 13.82 4.59
CA THR A 100 15.93 14.33 3.30
C THR A 100 16.88 14.12 2.12
N GLN A 101 18.15 13.80 2.37
CA GLN A 101 19.12 13.54 1.31
C GLN A 101 18.74 12.33 0.44
N GLN A 102 17.95 11.40 1.00
CA GLN A 102 17.51 10.21 0.27
C GLN A 102 16.65 10.53 -0.95
N VAL A 103 15.96 11.67 -1.02
CA VAL A 103 15.14 12.01 -2.20
C VAL A 103 15.92 12.76 -3.29
N GLN A 104 17.21 13.01 -3.09
CA GLN A 104 18.05 13.76 -4.03
C GLN A 104 18.65 12.89 -5.15
N SER A 105 18.69 11.57 -4.96
CA SER A 105 19.13 10.61 -5.98
C SER A 105 17.95 9.77 -6.49
N ASP A 106 18.02 9.31 -7.74
CA ASP A 106 16.94 8.48 -8.32
C ASP A 106 16.74 7.16 -7.56
N VAL A 107 17.85 6.52 -7.16
CA VAL A 107 17.83 5.27 -6.38
C VAL A 107 17.26 5.53 -4.99
N GLY A 108 17.75 6.57 -4.31
CA GLY A 108 17.27 6.93 -2.99
C GLY A 108 15.79 7.30 -3.01
N LEU A 109 15.33 8.05 -4.02
CA LEU A 109 13.93 8.41 -4.20
C LEU A 109 13.06 7.18 -4.49
N ALA A 110 13.53 6.23 -5.29
CA ALA A 110 12.83 4.96 -5.50
C ALA A 110 12.67 4.17 -4.21
N LEU A 111 13.74 4.04 -3.42
CA LEU A 111 13.72 3.34 -2.14
C LEU A 111 12.84 4.06 -1.11
N TYR A 112 12.95 5.38 -1.02
CA TYR A 112 12.10 6.20 -0.16
C TYR A 112 10.63 6.00 -0.50
N ARG A 113 10.24 6.04 -1.78
CA ARG A 113 8.84 5.84 -2.20
C ARG A 113 8.31 4.48 -1.75
N MET A 114 9.08 3.42 -1.95
CA MET A 114 8.70 2.07 -1.57
C MET A 114 8.53 1.92 -0.05
N ALA A 115 9.52 2.41 0.72
CA ALA A 115 9.50 2.37 2.18
C ALA A 115 8.42 3.28 2.79
N ASN A 116 8.28 4.50 2.26
CA ASN A 116 7.25 5.45 2.65
C ASN A 116 5.86 4.86 2.40
N HIS A 117 5.59 4.31 1.22
CA HIS A 117 4.31 3.68 0.93
C HIS A 117 3.99 2.54 1.91
N ARG A 118 4.97 1.68 2.20
CA ARG A 118 4.82 0.59 3.19
C ARG A 118 4.43 1.12 4.56
N LEU A 119 5.10 2.16 5.05
CA LEU A 119 4.75 2.81 6.31
C LEU A 119 3.39 3.48 6.25
N GLN A 120 3.05 4.14 5.14
CA GLN A 120 1.79 4.87 5.02
C GLN A 120 0.58 3.94 5.10
N VAL A 121 0.64 2.78 4.44
CA VAL A 121 -0.42 1.74 4.54
C VAL A 121 -0.61 1.32 6.00
N ARG A 122 0.48 1.07 6.73
CA ARG A 122 0.42 0.73 8.15
C ARG A 122 -0.14 1.87 8.99
N GLN A 123 0.34 3.08 8.76
CA GLN A 123 -0.04 4.28 9.52
C GLN A 123 -1.53 4.56 9.38
N LEU A 124 -2.09 4.47 8.18
CA LEU A 124 -3.52 4.58 7.96
C LEU A 124 -4.28 3.48 8.70
N GLY A 125 -3.92 2.21 8.46
CA GLY A 125 -4.65 1.08 9.05
C GLY A 125 -4.60 1.01 10.58
N LEU A 126 -3.61 1.63 11.22
CA LEU A 126 -3.45 1.67 12.67
C LEU A 126 -3.74 3.06 13.29
N GLY A 127 -4.16 4.05 12.49
CA GLY A 127 -4.37 5.42 12.97
C GLY A 127 -3.10 6.08 13.54
N LEU A 128 -1.92 5.75 13.00
CA LEU A 128 -0.65 6.37 13.41
C LEU A 128 -0.36 7.60 12.55
N GLY A 129 0.24 8.62 13.18
CA GLY A 129 0.65 9.83 12.49
C GLY A 129 1.86 9.63 11.57
N PRO A 130 2.11 10.57 10.64
CA PRO A 130 3.29 10.54 9.79
C PRO A 130 4.56 10.84 10.60
N LEU A 131 5.68 10.29 10.15
CA LEU A 131 7.00 10.59 10.67
C LEU A 131 7.47 11.99 10.22
N PRO A 132 8.31 12.68 11.01
CA PRO A 132 8.90 13.95 10.61
C PRO A 132 9.64 13.88 9.26
N VAL A 133 10.34 12.77 8.98
CA VAL A 133 11.05 12.61 7.71
C VAL A 133 10.11 12.46 6.52
N GLN A 134 8.91 11.90 6.69
CA GLN A 134 7.93 11.79 5.61
C GLN A 134 7.41 13.18 5.23
N LEU A 135 7.10 14.01 6.23
CA LEU A 135 6.70 15.41 6.04
C LEU A 135 7.82 16.24 5.40
N ALA A 136 9.06 16.10 5.87
CA ALA A 136 10.18 16.84 5.29
C ALA A 136 10.49 16.42 3.84
N CYS A 137 10.35 15.13 3.51
CA CYS A 137 10.61 14.65 2.15
C CYS A 137 9.50 15.03 1.18
N ILE A 138 8.21 14.99 1.58
CA ILE A 138 7.10 15.29 0.67
C ILE A 138 7.15 16.74 0.14
N ASP A 139 7.64 17.68 0.96
CA ASP A 139 7.80 19.09 0.58
C ASP A 139 8.90 19.31 -0.48
N MET A 140 9.76 18.32 -0.70
CA MET A 140 10.79 18.36 -1.74
C MET A 140 10.36 17.71 -3.05
N LEU A 141 9.18 17.09 -3.10
CA LEU A 141 8.70 16.36 -4.27
C LEU A 141 7.82 17.23 -5.16
N ASP A 142 7.80 16.91 -6.45
CA ASP A 142 6.95 17.58 -7.42
C ASP A 142 5.49 17.15 -7.28
N LEU A 143 4.70 17.93 -6.54
CA LEU A 143 3.29 17.65 -6.27
C LEU A 143 2.39 17.77 -7.52
N SER A 144 2.91 18.21 -8.67
CA SER A 144 2.17 18.10 -9.94
C SER A 144 2.03 16.64 -10.40
N MET A 145 2.91 15.76 -9.93
CA MET A 145 2.86 14.33 -10.23
C MET A 145 1.80 13.63 -9.36
N PRO A 146 0.80 12.93 -9.96
CA PRO A 146 -0.32 12.33 -9.22
C PRO A 146 0.07 11.46 -8.01
N ARG A 147 1.15 10.68 -8.12
CA ARG A 147 1.64 9.82 -7.03
C ARG A 147 2.13 10.62 -5.81
N TYR A 148 2.71 11.79 -6.01
CA TYR A 148 3.27 12.61 -4.94
C TYR A 148 2.17 13.45 -4.29
N SER A 149 1.25 14.00 -5.07
CA SER A 149 0.05 14.62 -4.52
C SER A 149 -0.79 13.62 -3.72
N LEU A 150 -0.99 12.39 -4.21
CA LEU A 150 -1.65 11.34 -3.44
C LEU A 150 -0.91 11.04 -2.14
N SER A 151 0.41 10.84 -2.20
CA SER A 151 1.24 10.63 -1.01
C SER A 151 1.09 11.75 0.02
N LYS A 152 0.93 13.01 -0.42
CA LYS A 152 0.70 14.16 0.48
C LYS A 152 -0.68 14.08 1.15
N ILE A 153 -1.73 13.80 0.38
CA ILE A 153 -3.10 13.64 0.90
C ILE A 153 -3.13 12.51 1.96
N GLN A 154 -2.38 11.42 1.71
CA GLN A 154 -2.27 10.30 2.65
C GLN A 154 -1.57 10.69 3.96
N LEU A 155 -0.55 11.54 3.92
CA LEU A 155 0.05 12.10 5.15
C LEU A 155 -0.95 12.97 5.91
N GLY A 156 -1.76 13.77 5.20
CA GLY A 156 -2.86 14.54 5.81
C GLY A 156 -3.89 13.63 6.50
N ALA A 157 -4.33 12.57 5.81
CA ALA A 157 -5.22 11.56 6.36
C ALA A 157 -4.65 10.92 7.63
N GLN A 158 -3.36 10.61 7.66
CA GLN A 158 -2.68 10.06 8.84
C GLN A 158 -2.64 11.05 10.01
N GLN A 159 -2.42 12.34 9.74
CA GLN A 159 -2.48 13.37 10.79
C GLN A 159 -3.88 13.43 11.40
N THR A 160 -4.92 13.43 10.57
CA THR A 160 -6.31 13.43 11.01
C THR A 160 -6.67 12.18 11.81
N LEU A 161 -6.27 10.99 11.34
CA LEU A 161 -6.52 9.73 12.05
C LEU A 161 -5.72 9.62 13.35
N ALA A 162 -4.51 10.18 13.42
CA ALA A 162 -3.75 10.21 14.67
C ALA A 162 -4.43 11.08 15.74
N MET A 163 -5.21 12.09 15.33
CA MET A 163 -6.04 12.88 16.23
C MET A 163 -7.31 12.14 16.69
N SER A 164 -7.76 11.10 15.97
CA SER A 164 -9.04 10.45 16.26
C SER A 164 -9.06 9.59 17.51
N GLY A 165 -7.89 9.14 18.00
CA GLY A 165 -7.74 8.42 19.28
C GLY A 165 -8.85 7.39 19.54
N ASP A 166 -9.44 7.41 20.74
CA ASP A 166 -10.79 6.87 20.97
C ASP A 166 -11.81 8.01 20.77
N PRO A 167 -12.60 8.01 19.68
CA PRO A 167 -13.58 9.06 19.42
C PRO A 167 -14.62 9.23 20.53
N HIS A 168 -14.85 8.19 21.35
CA HIS A 168 -15.77 8.26 22.48
C HIS A 168 -15.21 9.01 23.70
N SER A 169 -13.89 9.25 23.72
CA SER A 169 -13.22 10.01 24.78
C SER A 169 -13.14 11.51 24.51
N LEU A 170 -13.40 11.94 23.27
CA LEU A 170 -13.27 13.33 22.83
C LEU A 170 -14.43 14.19 23.32
N HIS A 171 -14.15 15.48 23.57
CA HIS A 171 -15.18 16.48 23.78
C HIS A 171 -15.84 16.90 22.45
N TRP A 172 -16.99 17.58 22.54
CA TRP A 172 -17.77 17.99 21.36
C TRP A 172 -16.96 18.83 20.37
N GLU A 173 -16.19 19.79 20.86
CA GLU A 173 -15.39 20.69 20.02
C GLU A 173 -14.32 19.92 19.25
N GLU A 174 -13.67 18.96 19.91
CA GLU A 174 -12.65 18.10 19.34
C GLU A 174 -13.24 17.14 18.31
N LEU A 175 -14.41 16.58 18.60
CA LEU A 175 -15.13 15.68 17.70
C LEU A 175 -15.65 16.42 16.46
N SER A 176 -16.16 17.63 16.63
CA SER A 176 -16.59 18.49 15.52
C SER A 176 -15.42 18.87 14.62
N LEU A 177 -14.28 19.22 15.22
CA LEU A 177 -13.05 19.49 14.49
C LEU A 177 -12.55 18.26 13.73
N LEU A 178 -12.57 17.08 14.35
CA LEU A 178 -12.18 15.83 13.72
C LEU A 178 -13.09 15.50 12.52
N ILE A 179 -14.41 15.57 12.68
CA ILE A 179 -15.37 15.35 11.59
C ILE A 179 -15.09 16.30 10.43
N PHE A 180 -14.91 17.59 10.73
CA PHE A 180 -14.58 18.59 9.73
C PHE A 180 -13.29 18.28 8.99
N GLN A 181 -12.22 17.94 9.71
CA GLN A 181 -10.93 17.56 9.10
C GLN A 181 -11.05 16.32 8.21
N ILE A 182 -11.75 15.28 8.67
CA ILE A 182 -11.98 14.08 7.86
C ILE A 182 -12.72 14.43 6.56
N GLN A 183 -13.76 15.27 6.65
CA GLN A 183 -14.52 15.71 5.48
C GLN A 183 -13.64 16.49 4.49
N VAL A 184 -12.84 17.44 4.98
CA VAL A 184 -11.89 18.20 4.15
C VAL A 184 -10.92 17.25 3.43
N THR A 185 -10.32 16.28 4.14
CA THR A 185 -9.40 15.32 3.50
C THR A 185 -10.12 14.41 2.49
N LEU A 186 -11.37 14.00 2.76
CA LEU A 186 -12.17 13.24 1.79
C LEU A 186 -12.45 14.06 0.52
N ASP A 187 -12.72 15.35 0.66
CA ASP A 187 -12.89 16.24 -0.49
C ASP A 187 -11.58 16.38 -1.29
N GLU A 188 -10.42 16.44 -0.63
CA GLU A 188 -9.11 16.43 -1.31
C GLU A 188 -8.90 15.14 -2.12
N TYR A 189 -9.32 13.97 -1.61
CA TYR A 189 -9.29 12.74 -2.38
C TYR A 189 -10.16 12.84 -3.64
N GLU A 190 -11.40 13.29 -3.53
CA GLU A 190 -12.29 13.40 -4.68
C GLU A 190 -11.77 14.41 -5.72
N GLN A 191 -11.22 15.53 -5.27
CA GLN A 191 -10.57 16.51 -6.14
C GLN A 191 -9.34 15.93 -6.84
N TRP A 192 -8.50 15.20 -6.11
CA TRP A 192 -7.35 14.53 -6.70
C TRP A 192 -7.76 13.55 -7.80
N LYS A 193 -8.77 12.71 -7.53
CA LYS A 193 -9.32 11.75 -8.50
C LYS A 193 -9.89 12.45 -9.73
N ALA A 194 -10.58 13.58 -9.56
CA ALA A 194 -11.16 14.36 -10.66
C ALA A 194 -10.10 14.98 -11.58
N CYS A 195 -8.89 15.22 -11.08
CA CYS A 195 -7.76 15.75 -11.85
C CYS A 195 -6.96 14.69 -12.61
N LEU A 196 -7.30 13.40 -12.46
CA LEU A 196 -6.58 12.32 -13.13
C LEU A 196 -6.96 12.22 -14.62
N PRO A 197 -6.02 11.80 -15.49
CA PRO A 197 -6.32 11.54 -16.88
C PRO A 197 -7.23 10.30 -17.02
N GLY A 198 -7.97 10.23 -18.13
CA GLY A 198 -8.91 9.13 -18.39
C GLY A 198 -8.29 7.73 -18.40
N SER A 199 -6.97 7.61 -18.64
CA SER A 199 -6.22 6.35 -18.55
C SER A 199 -6.23 5.72 -17.14
N TRP A 200 -6.48 6.51 -16.10
CA TRP A 200 -6.52 6.02 -14.72
C TRP A 200 -7.88 5.42 -14.36
N VAL A 201 -8.89 5.57 -15.21
CA VAL A 201 -10.22 4.99 -15.00
C VAL A 201 -10.14 3.50 -15.35
N PRO A 202 -10.38 2.58 -14.39
CA PRO A 202 -10.34 1.16 -14.68
C PRO A 202 -11.48 0.76 -15.61
N LYS A 203 -11.23 -0.23 -16.46
CA LYS A 203 -12.29 -0.93 -17.18
C LYS A 203 -12.84 -2.04 -16.29
N ARG A 204 -14.14 -1.99 -16.05
CA ARG A 204 -14.85 -3.06 -15.35
C ARG A 204 -15.29 -4.11 -16.37
N ILE A 205 -14.77 -5.32 -16.24
CA ILE A 205 -15.12 -6.45 -17.10
C ILE A 205 -15.80 -7.53 -16.29
N ARG A 206 -16.74 -8.25 -16.91
CA ARG A 206 -17.42 -9.37 -16.30
C ARG A 206 -16.61 -10.63 -16.53
N LEU A 207 -16.26 -11.35 -15.47
CA LEU A 207 -15.38 -12.52 -15.54
C LEU A 207 -15.95 -13.65 -16.41
N ALA A 208 -17.27 -13.81 -16.41
CA ALA A 208 -17.96 -14.81 -17.22
C ALA A 208 -17.81 -14.61 -18.73
N ASP A 209 -17.44 -13.40 -19.19
CA ASP A 209 -17.29 -13.08 -20.61
C ASP A 209 -15.83 -13.33 -21.09
N HIS A 210 -14.93 -13.75 -20.19
CA HIS A 210 -13.49 -13.92 -20.42
C HIS A 210 -12.98 -15.26 -19.84
N ASP A 211 -13.24 -16.36 -20.56
CA ASP A 211 -12.92 -17.74 -20.14
C ASP A 211 -11.43 -17.96 -19.84
N ASP A 212 -10.56 -17.33 -20.61
CA ASP A 212 -9.10 -17.38 -20.45
C ASP A 212 -8.65 -16.77 -19.12
N VAL A 213 -9.19 -15.60 -18.78
CA VAL A 213 -8.94 -14.93 -17.51
C VAL A 213 -9.49 -15.76 -16.35
N LEU A 214 -10.72 -16.27 -16.48
CA LEU A 214 -11.36 -17.09 -15.47
C LEU A 214 -10.56 -18.38 -15.18
N GLN A 215 -10.06 -19.06 -16.22
CA GLN A 215 -9.21 -20.24 -16.07
C GLN A 215 -7.89 -19.90 -15.36
N ALA A 216 -7.24 -18.79 -15.73
CA ALA A 216 -5.99 -18.36 -15.10
C ALA A 216 -6.16 -18.05 -13.61
N LEU A 217 -7.27 -17.41 -13.23
CA LEU A 217 -7.60 -17.11 -11.83
C LEU A 217 -7.93 -18.37 -11.03
N THR A 218 -8.72 -19.27 -11.62
CA THR A 218 -9.07 -20.56 -11.00
C THR A 218 -7.83 -21.40 -10.74
N ALA A 219 -6.89 -21.46 -11.69
CA ALA A 219 -5.62 -22.17 -11.52
C ALA A 219 -4.77 -21.60 -10.36
N ARG A 220 -4.93 -20.32 -10.02
CA ARG A 220 -4.22 -19.64 -8.92
C ARG A 220 -4.97 -19.67 -7.59
N SER A 221 -6.15 -20.31 -7.53
CA SER A 221 -7.01 -20.36 -6.34
C SER A 221 -7.33 -18.97 -5.76
N LEU A 222 -7.45 -17.97 -6.63
CA LEU A 222 -7.82 -16.62 -6.20
C LEU A 222 -9.35 -16.54 -5.99
N PRO A 223 -9.82 -15.72 -5.02
CA PRO A 223 -11.25 -15.50 -4.84
C PRO A 223 -11.85 -14.93 -6.14
N LEU A 224 -13.01 -15.46 -6.54
CA LEU A 224 -13.70 -15.04 -7.76
C LEU A 224 -14.82 -14.07 -7.40
N THR A 225 -14.80 -12.92 -8.04
CA THR A 225 -15.91 -11.96 -8.09
C THR A 225 -16.63 -12.09 -9.44
N ASP A 226 -17.82 -11.52 -9.59
CA ASP A 226 -18.50 -11.52 -10.91
C ASP A 226 -17.81 -10.57 -11.91
N HIS A 227 -17.13 -9.54 -11.39
CA HIS A 227 -16.46 -8.51 -12.16
C HIS A 227 -15.04 -8.29 -11.65
N ILE A 228 -14.15 -7.81 -12.52
CA ILE A 228 -12.81 -7.34 -12.15
C ILE A 228 -12.54 -5.96 -12.74
N LEU A 229 -11.68 -5.20 -12.06
CA LEU A 229 -11.24 -3.89 -12.50
C LEU A 229 -9.84 -3.98 -13.11
N VAL A 230 -9.77 -3.76 -14.42
CA VAL A 230 -8.52 -3.83 -15.17
C VAL A 230 -8.02 -2.42 -15.44
N TYR A 231 -6.77 -2.17 -15.05
CA TYR A 231 -6.08 -0.89 -15.26
C TYR A 231 -5.10 -1.01 -16.42
N GLU A 232 -4.72 0.12 -17.00
CA GLU A 232 -3.74 0.16 -18.10
C GLU A 232 -2.38 -0.42 -17.71
N ASP A 233 -1.94 -0.14 -16.48
CA ASP A 233 -0.75 -0.74 -15.92
C ASP A 233 -0.89 -1.02 -14.41
N SER A 234 0.06 -1.80 -13.88
CA SER A 234 0.10 -2.19 -12.46
C SER A 234 0.44 -1.03 -11.54
N PHE A 235 1.12 0.01 -12.03
CA PHE A 235 1.42 1.21 -11.25
C PHE A 235 0.14 2.00 -10.96
N ILE A 236 -0.71 2.24 -11.96
CA ILE A 236 -2.01 2.90 -11.80
C ILE A 236 -2.88 2.08 -10.85
N ALA A 237 -2.99 0.76 -11.07
CA ALA A 237 -3.74 -0.13 -10.21
C ALA A 237 -3.28 -0.04 -8.74
N HIS A 238 -1.96 0.02 -8.52
CA HIS A 238 -1.37 0.20 -7.20
C HIS A 238 -1.71 1.56 -6.58
N GLN A 239 -1.58 2.66 -7.32
CA GLN A 239 -1.93 4.00 -6.83
C GLN A 239 -3.42 4.12 -6.50
N MET A 240 -4.29 3.55 -7.34
CA MET A 240 -5.73 3.55 -7.12
C MET A 240 -6.12 2.69 -5.91
N SER A 241 -5.51 1.52 -5.74
CA SER A 241 -5.67 0.71 -4.52
C SER A 241 -5.28 1.48 -3.26
N PHE A 242 -4.16 2.21 -3.31
CA PHE A 242 -3.71 3.04 -2.19
C PHE A 242 -4.68 4.18 -1.88
N PHE A 243 -5.18 4.86 -2.92
CA PHE A 243 -6.24 5.85 -2.83
C PHE A 243 -7.50 5.30 -2.14
N TYR A 244 -8.00 4.14 -2.57
CA TYR A 244 -9.21 3.55 -1.99
C TYR A 244 -9.03 3.13 -0.52
N HIS A 245 -7.84 2.64 -0.14
CA HIS A 245 -7.53 2.34 1.26
C HIS A 245 -7.57 3.59 2.15
N GLY A 246 -7.01 4.71 1.67
CA GLY A 246 -7.05 5.99 2.39
C GLY A 246 -8.49 6.47 2.62
N GLN A 247 -9.32 6.44 1.57
CA GLN A 247 -10.74 6.76 1.68
C GLN A 247 -11.50 5.84 2.64
N LEU A 248 -11.31 4.52 2.51
CA LEU A 248 -11.98 3.52 3.34
C LEU A 248 -11.72 3.78 4.82
N THR A 249 -10.46 4.03 5.17
CA THR A 249 -10.03 4.27 6.56
C THR A 249 -10.63 5.56 7.11
N LEU A 250 -10.57 6.66 6.35
CA LEU A 250 -11.17 7.94 6.77
C LEU A 250 -12.69 7.85 6.92
N ARG A 251 -13.38 7.20 6.00
CA ARG A 251 -14.85 7.02 6.10
C ARG A 251 -15.24 6.15 7.29
N SER A 252 -14.44 5.13 7.61
CA SER A 252 -14.63 4.33 8.83
C SER A 252 -14.50 5.21 10.08
N ALA A 253 -13.43 5.99 10.18
CA ALA A 253 -13.23 6.92 11.30
C ALA A 253 -14.34 7.99 11.38
N LEU A 254 -14.85 8.46 10.24
CA LEU A 254 -15.98 9.39 10.18
C LEU A 254 -17.25 8.76 10.77
N ILE A 255 -17.55 7.51 10.44
CA ILE A 255 -18.69 6.79 11.01
C ILE A 255 -18.55 6.67 12.53
N ASP A 256 -17.37 6.31 13.02
CA ASP A 256 -17.11 6.19 14.46
C ASP A 256 -17.29 7.53 15.17
N ALA A 257 -16.77 8.62 14.58
CA ALA A 257 -16.94 9.97 15.08
C ALA A 257 -18.41 10.43 15.08
N LEU A 258 -19.16 10.15 14.00
CA LEU A 258 -20.60 10.45 13.92
C LEU A 258 -21.41 9.65 14.93
N PHE A 259 -21.06 8.38 15.19
CA PHE A 259 -21.67 7.58 16.25
C PHE A 259 -21.37 8.13 17.64
N ALA A 260 -20.14 8.55 17.91
CA ALA A 260 -19.78 9.22 19.17
C ALA A 260 -20.62 10.51 19.35
N MET A 261 -20.76 11.31 18.29
CA MET A 261 -21.52 12.55 18.29
C MET A 261 -23.01 12.32 18.56
N LYS A 262 -23.59 11.27 17.93
CA LYS A 262 -24.97 10.85 18.17
C LYS A 262 -25.20 10.42 19.62
N LYS A 263 -24.27 9.69 20.23
CA LYS A 263 -24.38 9.23 21.64
C LYS A 263 -24.38 10.40 22.62
N MET A 264 -23.73 11.51 22.28
CA MET A 264 -23.74 12.73 23.10
C MET A 264 -25.08 13.48 23.08
N SER A 265 -26.14 12.90 22.49
CA SER A 265 -27.50 13.47 22.44
C SER A 265 -27.57 14.87 21.82
N LEU A 266 -26.66 15.15 20.90
CA LEU A 266 -26.70 16.32 20.06
C LEU A 266 -27.59 15.95 18.88
N ASP A 267 -28.88 16.31 18.97
CA ASP A 267 -29.88 16.20 17.90
C ASP A 267 -29.50 17.13 16.74
N ARG A 268 -28.38 16.84 16.05
CA ARG A 268 -28.12 17.38 14.73
C ARG A 268 -29.00 16.57 13.77
N PRO A 269 -30.02 17.18 13.16
CA PRO A 269 -30.81 16.50 12.14
C PRO A 269 -29.88 16.09 11.01
N GLY A 270 -29.96 14.82 10.60
CA GLY A 270 -29.17 14.27 9.49
C GLY A 270 -28.03 13.32 9.87
N ILE A 271 -27.60 13.21 11.15
CA ILE A 271 -26.48 12.30 11.50
C ILE A 271 -26.75 10.86 11.05
N ALA A 272 -27.96 10.36 11.24
CA ALA A 272 -28.32 9.01 10.83
C ALA A 272 -28.22 8.80 9.31
N GLN A 273 -28.62 9.83 8.54
CA GLN A 273 -28.52 9.82 7.08
C GLN A 273 -27.05 9.91 6.64
N ASP A 274 -26.24 10.75 7.31
CA ASP A 274 -24.80 10.86 7.03
C ASP A 274 -24.09 9.52 7.25
N ILE A 275 -24.41 8.81 8.35
CA ILE A 275 -23.87 7.47 8.64
C ILE A 275 -24.26 6.49 7.52
N GLU A 276 -25.52 6.47 7.09
CA GLU A 276 -25.98 5.58 6.02
C GLU A 276 -25.26 5.87 4.69
N ILE A 277 -25.06 7.15 4.35
CA ILE A 277 -24.30 7.58 3.17
C ILE A 277 -22.87 7.05 3.25
N GLN A 278 -22.20 7.18 4.40
CA GLN A 278 -20.83 6.70 4.56
C GLN A 278 -20.74 5.17 4.53
N GLN A 279 -21.68 4.44 5.13
CA GLN A 279 -21.73 2.97 5.09
C GLN A 279 -21.89 2.44 3.66
N LYS A 280 -22.74 3.09 2.86
CA LYS A 280 -22.90 2.78 1.44
C LYS A 280 -21.61 3.04 0.65
N ALA A 281 -20.95 4.16 0.94
CA ALA A 281 -19.66 4.50 0.31
C ALA A 281 -18.56 3.47 0.68
N ILE A 282 -18.46 3.07 1.95
CA ILE A 282 -17.54 2.01 2.40
C ILE A 282 -17.78 0.70 1.68
N SER A 283 -19.05 0.28 1.56
CA SER A 283 -19.41 -0.96 0.86
C SER A 283 -18.97 -0.92 -0.60
N GLY A 284 -19.25 0.18 -1.31
CA GLY A 284 -18.80 0.35 -2.70
C GLY A 284 -17.27 0.39 -2.85
N LEU A 285 -16.55 0.98 -1.89
CA LEU A 285 -15.08 0.97 -1.88
C LEU A 285 -14.52 -0.43 -1.62
N ALA A 286 -15.14 -1.21 -0.72
CA ALA A 286 -14.75 -2.58 -0.45
C ALA A 286 -14.93 -3.46 -1.70
N ASP A 287 -16.05 -3.30 -2.42
CA ASP A 287 -16.28 -3.99 -3.70
C ASP A 287 -15.19 -3.63 -4.72
N ILE A 288 -14.88 -2.34 -4.88
CA ILE A 288 -13.81 -1.87 -5.79
C ILE A 288 -12.45 -2.48 -5.42
N LEU A 289 -12.11 -2.54 -4.13
CA LEU A 289 -10.86 -3.13 -3.66
C LEU A 289 -10.79 -4.62 -3.95
N LEU A 290 -11.89 -5.36 -3.74
CA LEU A 290 -11.98 -6.78 -4.08
C LEU A 290 -11.81 -6.99 -5.59
N GLU A 291 -12.56 -6.26 -6.42
CA GLU A 291 -12.48 -6.35 -7.88
C GLU A 291 -11.12 -5.92 -8.46
N SER A 292 -10.41 -5.02 -7.78
CA SER A 292 -9.06 -4.55 -8.19
C SER A 292 -7.94 -5.47 -7.69
N SER A 293 -8.14 -6.19 -6.58
CA SER A 293 -7.10 -7.02 -5.96
C SER A 293 -6.74 -8.24 -6.81
N ILE A 294 -7.72 -8.81 -7.50
CA ILE A 294 -7.56 -10.03 -8.29
C ILE A 294 -6.62 -9.81 -9.49
N PRO A 295 -6.82 -8.78 -10.35
CA PRO A 295 -5.88 -8.47 -11.43
C PRO A 295 -4.48 -8.12 -10.94
N LEU A 296 -4.37 -7.39 -9.81
CA LEU A 296 -3.09 -7.03 -9.20
C LEU A 296 -2.28 -8.26 -8.77
N LEU A 297 -2.93 -9.21 -8.09
CA LEU A 297 -2.31 -10.47 -7.65
C LEU A 297 -2.02 -11.40 -8.84
N ALA A 298 -2.85 -11.36 -9.87
CA ALA A 298 -2.68 -12.18 -11.06
C ALA A 298 -1.71 -11.58 -12.10
N SER A 299 -1.35 -10.30 -11.96
CA SER A 299 -0.64 -9.49 -12.97
C SER A 299 -1.37 -9.42 -14.32
N ILE A 300 -2.70 -9.37 -14.31
CA ILE A 300 -3.52 -9.25 -15.52
C ILE A 300 -3.54 -7.79 -15.97
N GLN A 301 -3.17 -7.53 -17.22
CA GLN A 301 -3.22 -6.21 -17.86
C GLN A 301 -4.32 -6.11 -18.90
N LEU A 302 -4.68 -4.88 -19.31
CA LEU A 302 -5.67 -4.64 -20.38
C LEU A 302 -5.32 -5.36 -21.69
N ASN A 303 -4.03 -5.50 -22.00
CA ASN A 303 -3.56 -6.20 -23.20
C ASN A 303 -3.80 -7.71 -23.14
N ASP A 304 -3.88 -8.28 -21.92
CA ASP A 304 -4.14 -9.70 -21.72
C ASP A 304 -5.63 -10.04 -21.87
N CYS A 305 -6.53 -9.04 -21.80
CA CYS A 305 -7.98 -9.22 -21.91
C CYS A 305 -8.51 -9.21 -23.36
N GLY A 306 -7.61 -9.30 -24.35
CA GLY A 306 -7.93 -9.18 -25.77
C GLY A 306 -8.20 -7.74 -26.22
N SER A 307 -7.90 -7.44 -27.49
CA SER A 307 -8.11 -6.13 -28.11
C SER A 307 -9.57 -5.67 -27.97
N LEU A 308 -9.85 -4.84 -26.97
CA LEU A 308 -11.11 -4.12 -26.78
C LEU A 308 -11.26 -2.98 -27.81
N SER A 309 -11.10 -3.30 -29.09
CA SER A 309 -11.53 -2.49 -30.23
C SER A 309 -12.80 -3.09 -30.83
N GLY A 310 -13.85 -3.15 -30.03
CA GLY A 310 -15.22 -3.22 -30.54
C GLY A 310 -15.72 -1.80 -30.63
N GLU A 311 -15.54 -1.16 -31.79
CA GLU A 311 -16.22 0.09 -32.12
C GLU A 311 -17.71 -0.09 -31.84
N ALA A 312 -18.29 0.83 -31.08
CA ALA A 312 -19.73 0.97 -30.95
C ALA A 312 -20.30 1.30 -32.33
N SER A 313 -20.79 0.28 -33.05
CA SER A 313 -21.64 0.48 -34.20
C SER A 313 -23.01 0.94 -33.68
N THR A 314 -23.30 2.20 -33.93
CA THR A 314 -24.62 2.82 -33.82
C THR A 314 -25.70 1.96 -34.47
N GLY A 315 -26.78 1.72 -33.72
CA GLY A 315 -28.09 1.30 -34.17
C GLY A 315 -29.13 1.89 -33.22
#